data_AF-A0A9X1JPU6-F1
#
_entry.id   AF-A0A9X1JPU6-F1
#
_cell.length_a   1.000
_cell.length_b   1.000
_cell.length_c   1.000
_cell.angle_alpha   90.00
_cell.angle_beta   90.00
_cell.angle_gamma   90.00
#
_symmetry.space_group_name_H-M   'P 1'
#
loop_
_entity.id
_entity.type
_entity.pdbx_description
1 polymer ?
#
loop_
_entity_poly.entity_id
_entity_poly.type
_entity_poly.pdbx_seq_one_letter_code
_entity_poly.pdbx_strand_id
1 'polypeptide(L)'
;MNNINILWVDDEIDLLKPHILFLEQKQYKVTTCQSGTEALEIINDTNFDIVFLDENMPGLTGLETLNEIKERRANLPIVMITKSEEEYIMEEAIGNKIADYLIKPVNPNQILLSLKKNLDHSRLVSEKTTSNYQQEFRKIAMDLSMVNSFEEWKDLYQKLIYWELQLEDIEDVGMTDILESQKTEANMQFGKFIEKNYEDWFQPNADAPVMSHTLFKDKVVPELSDKQPTLLVVIDNLRYDQWKAFEPIVNNYYKKVSELSFYSILPTATQYARNAIFSGLMPSDMEKLYPQYWKNDTDEGGKNMHEDDFLREQLKRLGLNHIKYEYYKITNLKSGRKLVDNFRSLKDNDLNVVVYNFVDMLSHSKTEMEVVKELASNDKAYRSLTLSWFKNSPLLEMIQLSQQLGFKLILTTDHGTINVKAPSKVIGDRDTSLNLRYKTGRSLTYQDKDVLAVKNPKSIHLPALSMSSSFIFAKGDLFLAYPNNFNHYVSYYRNTYQHGGVSLEEMIIPFVVLDPK
;
A
#
# COMPACT_ATOMS: atom_id res chain seq x y z
N MET A 1 0.47 -9.20 -36.77
CA MET A 1 0.97 -7.94 -36.18
C MET A 1 0.35 -6.82 -36.98
N ASN A 2 -0.29 -5.84 -36.34
CA ASN A 2 -0.68 -4.63 -37.03
C ASN A 2 0.59 -3.94 -37.54
N ASN A 3 0.56 -3.46 -38.80
CA ASN A 3 1.66 -2.69 -39.36
C ASN A 3 1.65 -1.32 -38.66
N ILE A 4 2.70 -1.03 -37.89
CA ILE A 4 2.85 0.26 -37.21
C ILE A 4 3.08 1.34 -38.27
N ASN A 5 2.25 2.38 -38.24
CA ASN A 5 2.29 3.52 -39.15
C ASN A 5 2.95 4.72 -38.46
N ILE A 6 4.05 5.19 -39.03
CA ILE A 6 4.84 6.33 -38.56
C ILE A 6 4.61 7.50 -39.52
N LEU A 7 4.33 8.68 -38.98
CA LEU A 7 4.44 9.94 -39.73
C LEU A 7 5.76 10.60 -39.39
N TRP A 8 6.59 10.93 -40.39
CA TRP A 8 7.83 11.67 -40.18
C TRP A 8 7.76 13.01 -40.91
N VAL A 9 7.74 14.08 -40.13
CA VAL A 9 7.64 15.47 -40.60
C VAL A 9 9.00 16.15 -40.43
N ASP A 10 9.66 16.51 -41.53
CA ASP A 10 10.96 17.17 -41.55
C ASP A 10 11.14 17.91 -42.89
N ASP A 11 11.63 19.15 -42.89
CA ASP A 11 11.82 19.93 -44.11
C ASP A 11 13.02 19.43 -44.95
N GLU A 12 13.93 18.68 -44.32
CA GLU A 12 15.09 18.04 -44.93
C GLU A 12 14.89 16.52 -45.11
N ILE A 13 13.65 16.05 -45.30
CA ILE A 13 13.29 14.61 -45.30
C ILE A 13 14.13 13.74 -46.25
N ASP A 14 14.58 14.28 -47.38
CA ASP A 14 15.42 13.57 -48.35
C ASP A 14 16.75 13.09 -47.73
N LEU A 15 17.28 13.84 -46.75
CA LEU A 15 18.49 13.47 -46.00
C LEU A 15 18.26 12.29 -45.06
N LEU A 16 17.00 12.03 -44.69
CA LEU A 16 16.59 10.98 -43.75
C LEU A 16 16.22 9.66 -44.45
N LYS A 17 16.35 9.59 -45.77
CA LYS A 17 16.09 8.38 -46.57
C LYS A 17 16.77 7.10 -46.05
N PRO A 18 18.05 7.13 -45.59
CA PRO A 18 18.66 5.95 -44.98
C PRO A 18 17.93 5.45 -43.72
N HIS A 19 17.43 6.37 -42.89
CA HIS A 19 16.66 6.04 -41.68
C HIS A 19 15.28 5.49 -42.00
N ILE A 20 14.61 6.04 -43.01
CA ILE A 20 13.33 5.54 -43.52
C ILE A 20 13.49 4.08 -44.00
N LEU A 21 14.50 3.82 -44.84
CA LEU A 21 14.78 2.46 -45.31
C LEU A 21 15.09 1.48 -44.18
N PHE A 22 15.81 1.95 -43.15
CA PHE A 22 16.06 1.14 -41.95
C PHE A 22 14.77 0.78 -41.21
N LEU A 23 13.83 1.72 -41.06
CA LEU A 23 12.53 1.46 -40.42
C LEU A 23 11.65 0.53 -41.27
N GLU A 24 11.63 0.70 -42.59
CA GLU A 24 10.90 -0.19 -43.50
C GLU A 24 11.44 -1.63 -43.46
N GLN A 25 12.77 -1.81 -43.36
CA GLN A 25 13.39 -3.13 -43.14
C GLN A 25 12.98 -3.76 -41.80
N LYS A 26 12.63 -2.94 -40.80
CA LYS A 26 12.07 -3.38 -39.51
C LYS A 26 10.55 -3.55 -39.55
N GLN A 27 9.93 -3.52 -40.73
CA GLN A 27 8.51 -3.70 -40.98
C GLN A 27 7.62 -2.56 -40.47
N TYR A 28 8.18 -1.36 -40.25
CA TYR A 28 7.38 -0.15 -40.02
C TYR A 28 6.93 0.44 -41.36
N LYS A 29 5.73 1.00 -41.41
CA LYS A 29 5.27 1.81 -42.54
C LYS A 29 5.54 3.28 -42.23
N VAL A 30 6.37 3.94 -43.04
CA VAL A 30 6.70 5.35 -42.85
C VAL A 30 6.02 6.19 -43.92
N THR A 31 5.18 7.13 -43.50
CA THR A 31 4.68 8.22 -44.33
C THR A 31 5.47 9.47 -43.99
N THR A 32 5.83 10.25 -45.00
CA THR A 32 6.64 11.45 -44.83
C THR A 32 5.94 12.68 -45.36
N CYS A 33 6.25 13.83 -44.78
CA CYS A 33 5.85 15.15 -45.27
C CYS A 33 6.89 16.21 -44.91
N GLN A 34 6.87 17.33 -45.62
CA GLN A 34 7.93 18.35 -45.54
C GLN A 34 7.55 19.58 -44.73
N SER A 35 6.32 19.65 -44.21
CA SER A 35 5.83 20.81 -43.48
C SER A 35 4.75 20.45 -42.46
N GLY A 36 4.62 21.28 -41.44
CA GLY A 36 3.54 21.16 -40.44
C GLY A 36 2.14 21.23 -41.07
N THR A 37 1.93 22.08 -42.08
CA THR A 37 0.66 22.15 -42.81
C THR A 37 0.28 20.84 -43.48
N GLU A 38 1.22 20.21 -44.17
CA GLU A 38 1.00 18.92 -44.84
C GLU A 38 0.77 17.80 -43.82
N ALA A 39 1.50 17.81 -42.71
CA ALA A 39 1.26 16.89 -41.59
C ALA A 39 -0.19 16.99 -41.09
N LEU A 40 -0.71 18.21 -40.90
CA LEU A 40 -2.08 18.45 -40.42
C LEU A 40 -3.16 17.97 -41.38
N GLU A 41 -2.89 17.94 -42.68
CA GLU A 41 -3.79 17.36 -43.68
C GLU A 41 -3.76 15.83 -43.62
N ILE A 42 -2.58 15.22 -43.61
CA ILE A 42 -2.41 13.76 -43.65
C ILE A 42 -2.99 13.10 -42.38
N ILE A 43 -2.84 13.70 -41.20
CA ILE A 43 -3.37 13.11 -39.94
C ILE A 43 -4.90 13.09 -39.85
N ASN A 44 -5.59 13.88 -40.68
CA ASN A 44 -7.04 13.87 -40.75
C ASN A 44 -7.53 12.63 -41.50
N ASP A 45 -6.83 12.25 -42.56
CA ASP A 45 -7.23 11.14 -43.45
C ASP A 45 -6.64 9.79 -43.03
N THR A 46 -5.50 9.79 -42.34
CA THR A 46 -4.76 8.57 -41.97
C THR A 46 -4.53 8.50 -40.46
N ASN A 47 -4.70 7.31 -39.89
CA ASN A 47 -4.32 7.03 -38.52
C ASN A 47 -2.83 6.62 -38.46
N PHE A 48 -2.08 7.33 -37.62
CA PHE A 48 -0.70 7.00 -37.28
C PHE A 48 -0.63 6.50 -35.84
N ASP A 49 0.35 5.66 -35.58
CA ASP A 49 0.65 5.17 -34.23
C ASP A 49 1.62 6.12 -33.52
N ILE A 50 2.48 6.84 -34.27
CA ILE A 50 3.44 7.81 -33.73
C ILE A 50 3.86 8.83 -34.80
N VAL A 51 4.26 10.02 -34.36
CA VAL A 51 4.80 11.08 -35.22
C VAL A 51 6.22 11.42 -34.78
N PHE A 52 7.16 11.47 -35.72
CA PHE A 52 8.43 12.18 -35.58
C PHE A 52 8.27 13.57 -36.18
N LEU A 53 8.53 14.60 -35.38
CA LEU A 53 8.28 15.99 -35.76
C LEU A 53 9.55 16.82 -35.57
N ASP A 54 10.08 17.36 -36.66
CA ASP A 54 11.16 18.32 -36.57
C ASP A 54 10.70 19.61 -35.91
N GLU A 55 11.55 20.16 -35.06
CA GLU A 55 11.29 21.42 -34.37
C GLU A 55 11.33 22.60 -35.35
N ASN A 56 12.33 22.62 -36.22
CA ASN A 56 12.69 23.79 -37.02
C ASN A 56 12.29 23.58 -38.48
N MET A 57 11.03 23.87 -38.80
CA MET A 57 10.51 23.79 -40.16
C MET A 57 10.05 25.16 -40.68
N PRO A 58 10.17 25.45 -41.98
CA PRO A 58 9.58 26.64 -42.59
C PRO A 58 8.06 26.69 -42.46
N GLY A 59 7.51 27.88 -42.18
CA GLY A 59 6.07 28.07 -42.04
C GLY A 59 5.60 27.77 -40.62
N LEU A 60 4.77 26.73 -40.47
CA LEU A 60 4.31 26.24 -39.16
C LEU A 60 5.48 25.58 -38.43
N THR A 61 5.87 26.12 -37.28
CA THR A 61 6.96 25.56 -36.47
C THR A 61 6.57 24.17 -35.92
N GLY A 62 7.56 23.38 -35.50
CA GLY A 62 7.31 22.08 -34.87
C GLY A 62 6.45 22.19 -33.61
N LEU A 63 6.64 23.23 -32.78
CA LEU A 63 5.85 23.44 -31.57
C LEU A 63 4.39 23.84 -31.85
N GLU A 64 4.15 24.69 -32.85
CA GLU A 64 2.79 25.03 -33.27
C GLU A 64 2.09 23.80 -33.89
N THR A 65 2.81 23.05 -34.72
CA THR A 65 2.32 21.80 -35.32
C THR A 65 1.96 20.77 -34.24
N LEU A 66 2.81 20.62 -33.22
CA LEU A 66 2.56 19.76 -32.06
C LEU A 66 1.23 20.12 -31.39
N ASN A 67 0.99 21.41 -31.15
CA ASN A 67 -0.24 21.87 -30.50
C ASN A 67 -1.49 21.53 -31.34
N GLU A 68 -1.46 21.82 -32.64
CA GLU A 68 -2.55 21.51 -33.57
C GLU A 68 -2.83 20.00 -33.69
N ILE A 69 -1.78 19.17 -33.79
CA ILE A 69 -1.94 17.72 -33.79
C ILE A 69 -2.57 17.25 -32.48
N LYS A 70 -2.14 17.79 -31.33
CA LYS A 70 -2.67 17.40 -30.02
C LYS A 70 -4.12 17.84 -29.81
N GLU A 71 -4.55 18.96 -30.39
CA GLU A 71 -5.96 19.36 -30.37
C GLU A 71 -6.85 18.41 -31.18
N ARG A 72 -6.36 17.88 -32.30
CA ARG A 72 -7.11 16.94 -33.16
C ARG A 72 -6.99 15.49 -32.71
N ARG A 73 -5.84 15.12 -32.16
CA ARG A 73 -5.41 13.76 -31.82
C ARG A 73 -4.64 13.76 -30.49
N ALA A 74 -5.34 14.02 -29.38
CA ALA A 74 -4.72 14.15 -28.05
C ALA A 74 -3.79 12.98 -27.66
N ASN A 75 -4.18 11.75 -27.99
CA ASN A 75 -3.47 10.53 -27.60
C ASN A 75 -2.36 10.10 -28.58
N LEU A 76 -2.20 10.77 -29.74
CA LEU A 76 -1.16 10.41 -30.70
C LEU A 76 0.22 10.76 -30.10
N PRO A 77 1.13 9.80 -29.85
CA PRO A 77 2.46 10.11 -29.35
C PRO A 77 3.26 10.86 -30.41
N ILE A 78 3.94 11.92 -29.97
CA ILE A 78 4.76 12.78 -30.84
C ILE A 78 6.15 12.85 -30.22
N VAL A 79 7.14 12.49 -31.02
CA VAL A 79 8.56 12.54 -30.68
C VAL A 79 9.17 13.72 -31.41
N MET A 80 9.59 14.73 -30.64
CA MET A 80 10.24 15.91 -31.21
C MET A 80 11.68 15.58 -31.62
N ILE A 81 12.11 16.08 -32.76
CA ILE A 81 13.49 16.00 -33.23
C ILE A 81 14.05 17.41 -33.26
N THR A 82 15.14 17.67 -32.52
CA THR A 82 15.70 19.02 -32.34
C THR A 82 17.19 19.09 -32.63
N LYS A 83 17.70 20.27 -32.99
CA LYS A 83 19.14 20.58 -33.12
C LYS A 83 19.74 21.11 -31.80
N SER A 84 18.91 21.47 -30.80
CA SER A 84 19.33 22.14 -29.57
C SER A 84 19.35 21.18 -28.37
N GLU A 85 20.37 21.30 -27.52
CA GLU A 85 20.46 20.61 -26.21
C GLU A 85 19.84 21.46 -25.08
N GLU A 86 19.20 22.59 -25.40
CA GLU A 86 18.79 23.59 -24.40
C GLU A 86 17.62 23.14 -23.51
N GLU A 87 17.81 23.35 -22.20
CA GLU A 87 16.88 23.05 -21.10
C GLU A 87 15.53 23.81 -21.21
N TYR A 88 15.50 24.92 -21.96
CA TYR A 88 14.29 25.75 -22.18
C TYR A 88 13.20 25.01 -23.01
N ILE A 89 13.61 24.20 -23.99
CA ILE A 89 12.68 23.40 -24.80
C ILE A 89 12.05 22.30 -23.95
N MET A 90 12.80 21.77 -22.98
CA MET A 90 12.24 20.88 -21.97
C MET A 90 11.12 21.60 -21.19
N GLU A 91 11.35 22.78 -20.63
CA GLU A 91 10.31 23.48 -19.85
C GLU A 91 9.05 23.84 -20.66
N GLU A 92 9.18 24.30 -21.91
CA GLU A 92 8.03 24.63 -22.78
C GLU A 92 7.29 23.39 -23.33
N ALA A 93 8.00 22.30 -23.65
CA ALA A 93 7.39 21.09 -24.20
C ALA A 93 6.86 20.11 -23.14
N ILE A 94 7.37 20.15 -21.89
CA ILE A 94 7.06 19.22 -20.78
C ILE A 94 5.67 19.44 -20.16
N GLY A 95 4.90 20.45 -20.57
CA GLY A 95 3.53 20.68 -20.12
C GLY A 95 2.50 19.55 -20.38
N ASN A 96 2.92 18.36 -20.81
CA ASN A 96 2.18 17.11 -21.12
C ASN A 96 1.85 16.83 -22.61
N LYS A 97 2.53 17.46 -23.59
CA LYS A 97 2.16 17.28 -25.00
C LYS A 97 3.07 16.36 -25.83
N ILE A 98 4.34 16.17 -25.48
CA ILE A 98 5.26 15.26 -26.21
C ILE A 98 5.41 13.90 -25.52
N ALA A 99 5.74 12.88 -26.29
CA ALA A 99 5.99 11.52 -25.80
C ALA A 99 7.49 11.25 -25.57
N ASP A 100 8.36 11.83 -26.40
CA ASP A 100 9.82 11.71 -26.30
C ASP A 100 10.49 12.85 -27.08
N TYR A 101 11.81 12.94 -27.00
CA TYR A 101 12.59 13.82 -27.87
C TYR A 101 13.90 13.17 -28.30
N LEU A 102 14.42 13.56 -29.47
CA LEU A 102 15.68 13.10 -30.04
C LEU A 102 16.51 14.29 -30.54
N ILE A 103 17.81 14.24 -30.33
CA ILE A 103 18.75 15.30 -30.75
C ILE A 103 19.40 14.91 -32.08
N LYS A 104 19.44 15.83 -33.05
CA LYS A 104 20.12 15.67 -34.34
C LYS A 104 21.66 15.74 -34.13
N PRO A 105 22.47 14.92 -34.84
CA PRO A 105 22.08 13.93 -35.84
C PRO A 105 21.51 12.65 -35.20
N VAL A 106 20.32 12.23 -35.63
CA VAL A 106 19.63 11.08 -35.04
C VAL A 106 20.23 9.76 -35.52
N ASN A 107 20.54 8.87 -34.59
CA ASN A 107 21.00 7.52 -34.90
C ASN A 107 19.80 6.60 -35.20
N PRO A 108 19.82 5.75 -36.26
CA PRO A 108 18.74 4.78 -36.53
C PRO A 108 18.35 3.92 -35.32
N ASN A 109 19.32 3.55 -34.46
CA ASN A 109 19.03 2.79 -33.24
C ASN A 109 18.34 3.65 -32.16
N GLN A 110 18.63 4.95 -32.07
CA GLN A 110 17.92 5.85 -31.13
C GLN A 110 16.45 5.99 -31.52
N ILE A 111 16.16 6.12 -32.82
CA ILE A 111 14.79 6.14 -33.34
C ILE A 111 14.07 4.83 -33.01
N LEU A 112 14.72 3.68 -33.24
CA LEU A 112 14.14 2.39 -32.90
C LEU A 112 13.88 2.21 -31.40
N LEU A 113 14.78 2.71 -30.54
CA LEU A 113 14.60 2.70 -29.09
C LEU A 113 13.41 3.57 -28.68
N SER A 114 13.28 4.77 -29.27
CA SER A 114 12.14 5.65 -29.02
C SER A 114 10.82 5.02 -29.50
N LEU A 115 10.79 4.37 -30.67
CA LEU A 115 9.62 3.63 -31.14
C LEU A 115 9.22 2.52 -30.16
N LYS A 116 10.18 1.69 -29.72
CA LYS A 116 9.90 0.62 -28.76
C LYS A 116 9.41 1.16 -27.41
N LYS A 117 10.00 2.26 -26.94
CA LYS A 117 9.60 2.94 -25.70
C LYS A 117 8.18 3.53 -25.78
N ASN A 118 7.74 4.00 -26.94
CA ASN A 118 6.44 4.65 -27.06
C ASN A 118 5.32 3.73 -27.52
N LEU A 119 5.64 2.66 -28.28
CA LEU A 119 4.63 1.78 -28.90
C LEU A 119 4.59 0.37 -28.30
N ASP A 120 5.73 -0.14 -27.84
CA ASP A 120 5.87 -1.52 -27.35
C ASP A 120 6.08 -1.60 -25.83
N HIS A 121 6.11 -0.47 -25.11
CA HIS A 121 6.55 -0.43 -23.72
C HIS A 121 5.71 -1.31 -22.79
N SER A 122 4.38 -1.24 -22.87
CA SER A 122 3.50 -2.10 -22.06
C SER A 122 3.75 -3.58 -22.34
N ARG A 123 3.89 -3.97 -23.61
CA ARG A 123 4.15 -5.35 -24.02
C ARG A 123 5.53 -5.84 -23.57
N LEU A 124 6.58 -5.03 -23.76
CA LEU A 124 7.95 -5.40 -23.38
C LEU A 124 8.10 -5.51 -21.85
N VAL A 125 7.51 -4.58 -21.10
CA VAL A 125 7.48 -4.64 -19.64
C VAL A 125 6.71 -5.89 -19.20
N SER A 126 5.54 -6.15 -19.77
CA SER A 126 4.74 -7.35 -19.48
C SER A 126 5.52 -8.65 -19.76
N GLU A 127 6.07 -8.83 -20.95
CA GLU A 127 6.86 -10.02 -21.32
C GLU A 127 8.07 -10.22 -20.40
N LYS A 128 8.79 -9.12 -20.09
CA LYS A 128 9.97 -9.18 -19.22
C LYS A 128 9.59 -9.50 -17.78
N THR A 129 8.56 -8.87 -17.25
CA THR A 129 8.07 -9.11 -15.88
C THR A 129 7.54 -10.52 -15.73
N THR A 130 6.73 -11.02 -16.68
CA THR A 130 6.26 -12.42 -16.69
C THR A 130 7.44 -13.39 -16.72
N SER A 131 8.44 -13.16 -17.58
CA SER A 131 9.64 -14.00 -17.64
C SER A 131 10.44 -13.98 -16.32
N ASN A 132 10.59 -12.81 -15.71
CA ASN A 132 11.30 -12.68 -14.43
C ASN A 132 10.52 -13.38 -13.30
N TYR A 133 9.19 -13.23 -13.26
CA TYR A 133 8.35 -13.88 -12.26
C TYR A 133 8.39 -15.41 -12.41
N GLN A 134 8.36 -15.93 -13.63
CA GLN A 134 8.50 -17.38 -13.88
C GLN A 134 9.83 -17.94 -13.34
N GLN A 135 10.91 -17.16 -13.40
CA GLN A 135 12.20 -17.55 -12.81
C GLN A 135 12.15 -17.52 -11.28
N GLU A 136 11.54 -16.48 -10.71
CA GLU A 136 11.40 -16.32 -9.26
C GLU A 136 10.36 -17.25 -8.63
N PHE A 137 9.38 -17.74 -9.38
CA PHE A 137 8.35 -18.66 -8.92
C PHE A 137 8.94 -19.86 -8.16
N ARG A 138 9.99 -20.48 -8.74
CA ARG A 138 10.67 -21.64 -8.13
C ARG A 138 11.38 -21.26 -6.84
N LYS A 139 11.95 -20.05 -6.79
CA LYS A 139 12.66 -19.55 -5.60
C LYS A 139 11.68 -19.26 -4.47
N ILE A 140 10.54 -18.61 -4.77
CA ILE A 140 9.46 -18.39 -3.79
C ILE A 140 8.95 -19.72 -3.25
N ALA A 141 8.74 -20.73 -4.11
CA ALA A 141 8.34 -22.06 -3.67
C ALA A 141 9.39 -22.74 -2.78
N MET A 142 10.68 -22.58 -3.07
CA MET A 142 11.77 -23.07 -2.21
C MET A 142 11.81 -22.33 -0.87
N ASP A 143 11.77 -21.00 -0.89
CA ASP A 143 11.76 -20.16 0.31
C ASP A 143 10.57 -20.54 1.21
N LEU A 144 9.37 -20.72 0.63
CA LEU A 144 8.18 -21.20 1.33
C LEU A 144 8.39 -22.55 2.03
N SER A 145 9.19 -23.45 1.45
CA SER A 145 9.45 -24.76 2.07
C SER A 145 10.49 -24.73 3.19
N MET A 146 11.33 -23.70 3.24
CA MET A 146 12.48 -23.60 4.14
C MET A 146 12.30 -22.56 5.25
N VAL A 147 11.36 -21.63 5.07
CA VAL A 147 11.08 -20.52 6.00
C VAL A 147 10.79 -21.06 7.41
N ASN A 148 11.55 -20.56 8.39
CA ASN A 148 11.47 -21.04 9.76
C ASN A 148 11.68 -19.98 10.85
N SER A 149 11.96 -18.73 10.48
CA SER A 149 12.08 -17.59 11.41
C SER A 149 11.12 -16.45 11.04
N PHE A 150 10.87 -15.54 11.98
CA PHE A 150 9.98 -14.39 11.74
C PHE A 150 10.62 -13.37 10.79
N GLU A 151 11.95 -13.27 10.74
CA GLU A 151 12.70 -12.49 9.75
C GLU A 151 12.50 -13.03 8.34
N GLU A 152 12.65 -14.34 8.15
CA GLU A 152 12.46 -14.96 6.83
C GLU A 152 11.01 -14.83 6.36
N TRP A 153 10.03 -14.90 7.28
CA TRP A 153 8.61 -14.65 6.96
C TRP A 153 8.36 -13.22 6.50
N LYS A 154 8.97 -12.23 7.16
CA LYS A 154 8.95 -10.84 6.70
C LYS A 154 9.50 -10.72 5.28
N ASP A 155 10.68 -11.27 5.03
CA ASP A 155 11.36 -11.15 3.74
C ASP A 155 10.56 -11.83 2.61
N LEU A 156 10.01 -13.00 2.90
CA LEU A 156 9.11 -13.71 1.99
C LEU A 156 7.84 -12.89 1.70
N TYR A 157 7.21 -12.31 2.72
CA TYR A 157 6.01 -11.50 2.53
C TYR A 157 6.29 -10.25 1.69
N GLN A 158 7.40 -9.55 1.95
CA GLN A 158 7.83 -8.42 1.14
C GLN A 158 8.09 -8.81 -0.33
N LYS A 159 8.65 -10.00 -0.56
CA LYS A 159 8.85 -10.55 -1.91
C LYS A 159 7.51 -10.85 -2.61
N LEU A 160 6.53 -11.41 -1.90
CA LEU A 160 5.19 -11.65 -2.45
C LEU A 160 4.49 -10.33 -2.82
N ILE A 161 4.57 -9.30 -1.96
CA ILE A 161 4.03 -7.97 -2.26
C ILE A 161 4.71 -7.36 -3.47
N TYR A 162 6.04 -7.46 -3.56
CA TYR A 162 6.78 -6.94 -4.71
C TYR A 162 6.22 -7.53 -6.01
N TRP A 163 6.08 -8.86 -6.09
CA TRP A 163 5.53 -9.51 -7.28
C TRP A 163 4.05 -9.19 -7.51
N GLU A 164 3.26 -9.04 -6.45
CA GLU A 164 1.86 -8.58 -6.57
C GLU A 164 1.79 -7.23 -7.30
N LEU A 165 2.61 -6.27 -6.88
CA LEU A 165 2.65 -4.94 -7.48
C LEU A 165 3.22 -4.96 -8.90
N GLN A 166 4.22 -5.80 -9.19
CA GLN A 166 4.77 -5.92 -10.55
C GLN A 166 3.80 -6.57 -11.54
N LEU A 167 2.98 -7.51 -11.07
CA LEU A 167 2.00 -8.22 -11.91
C LEU A 167 0.67 -7.45 -12.03
N GLU A 168 0.42 -6.44 -11.20
CA GLU A 168 -0.86 -5.71 -11.13
C GLU A 168 -1.29 -5.09 -12.47
N ASP A 169 -0.32 -4.59 -13.25
CA ASP A 169 -0.56 -3.93 -14.54
C ASP A 169 -0.42 -4.87 -15.76
N ILE A 170 -0.27 -6.16 -15.51
CA ILE A 170 -0.12 -7.18 -16.55
C ILE A 170 -1.45 -7.89 -16.74
N GLU A 171 -1.94 -7.90 -17.99
CA GLU A 171 -3.21 -8.56 -18.37
C GLU A 171 -3.13 -10.11 -18.38
N ASP A 172 -2.02 -10.70 -17.94
CA ASP A 172 -1.86 -12.16 -17.84
C ASP A 172 -2.51 -12.70 -16.56
N VAL A 173 -3.79 -13.08 -16.69
CA VAL A 173 -4.59 -13.66 -15.62
C VAL A 173 -3.92 -14.91 -15.03
N GLY A 174 -3.22 -15.71 -15.85
CA GLY A 174 -2.60 -16.95 -15.40
C GLY A 174 -1.47 -16.73 -14.39
N MET A 175 -0.65 -15.69 -14.57
CA MET A 175 0.42 -15.36 -13.61
C MET A 175 -0.14 -14.84 -12.29
N THR A 176 -1.21 -14.06 -12.35
CA THR A 176 -1.92 -13.55 -11.16
C THR A 176 -2.48 -14.70 -10.32
N ASP A 177 -3.12 -15.68 -10.96
CA ASP A 177 -3.66 -16.86 -10.28
C ASP A 177 -2.57 -17.71 -9.60
N ILE A 178 -1.40 -17.82 -10.25
CA ILE A 178 -0.24 -18.52 -9.67
C ILE A 178 0.24 -17.80 -8.40
N LEU A 179 0.37 -16.47 -8.44
CA LEU A 179 0.76 -15.69 -7.26
C LEU A 179 -0.25 -15.82 -6.12
N GLU A 180 -1.54 -15.74 -6.42
CA GLU A 180 -2.60 -15.90 -5.42
C GLU A 180 -2.57 -17.30 -4.77
N SER A 181 -2.25 -18.34 -5.54
CA SER A 181 -2.00 -19.68 -5.01
C SER A 181 -0.79 -19.69 -4.05
N GLN A 182 0.31 -19.05 -4.41
CA GLN A 182 1.49 -18.93 -3.53
C GLN A 182 1.18 -18.14 -2.25
N LYS A 183 0.41 -17.04 -2.32
CA LYS A 183 -0.04 -16.28 -1.14
C LYS A 183 -0.94 -17.13 -0.24
N THR A 184 -1.82 -17.94 -0.83
CA THR A 184 -2.69 -18.86 -0.08
C THR A 184 -1.87 -19.93 0.65
N GLU A 185 -0.90 -20.54 -0.03
CA GLU A 185 0.02 -21.50 0.59
C GLU A 185 0.88 -20.85 1.68
N ALA A 186 1.41 -19.66 1.43
CA ALA A 186 2.18 -18.87 2.38
C ALA A 186 1.38 -18.63 3.66
N ASN A 187 0.13 -18.18 3.54
CA ASN A 187 -0.75 -17.95 4.69
C ASN A 187 -1.08 -19.23 5.47
N MET A 188 -1.27 -20.36 4.79
CA MET A 188 -1.47 -21.66 5.45
C MET A 188 -0.23 -22.05 6.27
N GLN A 189 0.96 -21.91 5.69
CA GLN A 189 2.22 -22.23 6.37
C GLN A 189 2.54 -21.25 7.50
N PHE A 190 2.31 -19.96 7.27
CA PHE A 190 2.45 -18.90 8.26
C PHE A 190 1.55 -19.14 9.46
N GLY A 191 0.29 -19.54 9.23
CA GLY A 191 -0.64 -19.90 10.30
C GLY A 191 -0.09 -21.03 11.21
N LYS A 192 0.55 -22.05 10.62
CA LYS A 192 1.23 -23.12 11.39
C LYS A 192 2.46 -22.61 12.13
N PHE A 193 3.23 -21.70 11.51
CA PHE A 193 4.38 -21.08 12.14
C PHE A 193 3.96 -20.27 13.37
N ILE A 194 2.94 -19.41 13.27
CA ILE A 194 2.42 -18.64 14.41
C ILE A 194 1.87 -19.59 15.47
N GLU A 195 1.10 -20.61 15.10
CA GLU A 195 0.57 -21.61 16.04
C GLU A 195 1.67 -22.33 16.85
N LYS A 196 2.83 -22.57 16.22
CA LYS A 196 3.97 -23.22 16.88
C LYS A 196 4.80 -22.28 17.76
N ASN A 197 4.97 -21.02 17.38
CA ASN A 197 5.99 -20.14 17.96
C ASN A 197 5.45 -18.97 18.78
N TYR A 198 4.18 -18.58 18.60
CA TYR A 198 3.66 -17.32 19.16
C TYR A 198 3.65 -17.29 20.70
N GLU A 199 3.30 -18.41 21.35
CA GLU A 199 3.34 -18.50 22.82
C GLU A 199 4.77 -18.43 23.37
N ASP A 200 5.75 -18.97 22.63
CA ASP A 200 7.16 -18.97 23.02
C ASP A 200 7.76 -17.56 22.98
N TRP A 201 7.24 -16.65 22.13
CA TRP A 201 7.70 -15.26 22.06
C TRP A 201 7.51 -14.46 23.35
N PHE A 202 6.64 -14.93 24.27
CA PHE A 202 6.41 -14.29 25.56
C PHE A 202 7.29 -14.85 26.69
N GLN A 203 8.10 -15.87 26.40
CA GLN A 203 9.03 -16.42 27.39
C GLN A 203 10.21 -15.47 27.65
N PRO A 204 10.79 -15.47 28.86
CA PRO A 204 11.95 -14.66 29.16
C PRO A 204 13.13 -14.98 28.23
N ASN A 205 13.75 -13.93 27.65
CA ASN A 205 14.85 -14.04 26.67
C ASN A 205 14.50 -14.80 25.38
N ALA A 206 13.22 -14.90 25.03
CA ALA A 206 12.80 -15.44 23.74
C ALA A 206 13.37 -14.60 22.59
N ASP A 207 13.76 -15.28 21.52
CA ASP A 207 14.02 -14.63 20.23
C ASP A 207 12.68 -14.33 19.58
N ALA A 208 12.26 -13.07 19.65
CA ALA A 208 10.92 -12.62 19.30
C ALA A 208 10.97 -11.37 18.41
N PRO A 209 10.01 -11.22 17.48
CA PRO A 209 9.92 -10.01 16.69
C PRO A 209 9.58 -8.80 17.56
N VAL A 210 9.87 -7.61 17.04
CA VAL A 210 9.19 -6.41 17.53
C VAL A 210 7.70 -6.60 17.34
N MET A 211 6.93 -6.39 18.41
CA MET A 211 5.49 -6.53 18.42
C MET A 211 4.81 -5.21 18.77
N SER A 212 3.49 -5.11 18.59
CA SER A 212 2.73 -3.90 18.92
C SER A 212 3.10 -3.28 20.28
N HIS A 213 3.22 -4.08 21.33
CA HIS A 213 3.53 -3.60 22.69
C HIS A 213 4.99 -3.17 22.90
N THR A 214 5.92 -3.60 22.05
CA THR A 214 7.34 -3.20 22.14
C THR A 214 7.74 -2.15 21.11
N LEU A 215 6.94 -1.98 20.04
CA LEU A 215 7.20 -1.08 18.92
C LEU A 215 7.60 0.33 19.36
N PHE A 216 6.81 0.94 20.25
CA PHE A 216 7.02 2.33 20.62
C PHE A 216 8.38 2.50 21.32
N LYS A 217 8.68 1.66 22.31
CA LYS A 217 9.96 1.68 23.01
C LYS A 217 11.14 1.38 22.08
N ASP A 218 11.02 0.36 21.24
CA ASP A 218 12.17 -0.19 20.51
C ASP A 218 12.43 0.52 19.17
N LYS A 219 11.41 1.19 18.61
CA LYS A 219 11.47 1.80 17.26
C LYS A 219 11.02 3.25 17.20
N VAL A 220 10.09 3.70 18.04
CA VAL A 220 9.66 5.12 18.05
C VAL A 220 10.59 5.96 18.92
N VAL A 221 10.86 5.55 20.15
CA VAL A 221 11.69 6.31 21.10
C VAL A 221 13.09 6.64 20.55
N PRO A 222 13.81 5.73 19.87
CA PRO A 222 15.11 6.04 19.29
C PRO A 222 15.09 7.16 18.24
N GLU A 223 13.93 7.45 17.66
CA GLU A 223 13.75 8.48 16.63
C GLU A 223 13.28 9.83 17.20
N LEU A 224 13.01 9.92 18.51
CA LEU A 224 12.60 11.17 19.16
C LEU A 224 13.82 12.07 19.44
N SER A 225 13.62 13.38 19.31
CA SER A 225 14.68 14.39 19.43
C SER A 225 14.13 15.67 20.06
N ASP A 226 14.95 16.35 20.84
CA ASP A 226 14.68 17.69 21.40
C ASP A 226 14.94 18.83 20.41
N LYS A 227 15.56 18.51 19.27
CA LYS A 227 15.95 19.49 18.22
C LYS A 227 15.06 19.44 16.99
N GLN A 228 14.36 18.34 16.79
CA GLN A 228 13.54 18.11 15.61
C GLN A 228 12.20 17.52 16.04
N PRO A 229 11.07 18.18 15.73
CA PRO A 229 9.76 17.65 16.07
C PRO A 229 9.49 16.37 15.28
N THR A 230 8.84 15.39 15.90
CA THR A 230 8.46 14.12 15.27
C THR A 230 6.94 14.06 15.09
N LEU A 231 6.48 13.72 13.89
CA LEU A 231 5.10 13.34 13.62
C LEU A 231 5.01 11.80 13.53
N LEU A 232 4.34 11.17 14.49
CA LEU A 232 3.98 9.76 14.44
C LEU A 232 2.55 9.63 13.89
N VAL A 233 2.43 9.10 12.68
CA VAL A 233 1.15 8.76 12.05
C VAL A 233 0.89 7.27 12.20
N VAL A 234 -0.21 6.92 12.87
CA VAL A 234 -0.75 5.56 12.92
C VAL A 234 -2.01 5.50 12.07
N ILE A 235 -1.92 4.94 10.88
CA ILE A 235 -3.07 4.77 9.98
C ILE A 235 -3.74 3.45 10.33
N ASP A 236 -5.00 3.49 10.73
CA ASP A 236 -5.78 2.30 11.05
C ASP A 236 -5.79 1.32 9.88
N ASN A 237 -5.49 0.04 10.12
CA ASN A 237 -5.70 -1.03 9.16
C ASN A 237 -4.96 -0.83 7.80
N LEU A 238 -3.75 -0.27 7.84
CA LEU A 238 -2.93 -0.09 6.63
C LEU A 238 -2.06 -1.32 6.36
N ARG A 239 -2.30 -2.01 5.25
CA ARG A 239 -1.45 -3.11 4.79
C ARG A 239 -0.13 -2.61 4.19
N TYR A 240 0.86 -3.49 4.16
CA TYR A 240 2.19 -3.19 3.64
C TYR A 240 2.17 -2.87 2.13
N ASP A 241 1.33 -3.53 1.34
CA ASP A 241 1.13 -3.22 -0.10
C ASP A 241 0.47 -1.85 -0.33
N GLN A 242 -0.40 -1.41 0.58
CA GLN A 242 -0.98 -0.07 0.53
C GLN A 242 0.07 1.00 0.86
N TRP A 243 0.93 0.76 1.86
CA TRP A 243 2.09 1.61 2.10
C TRP A 243 2.97 1.74 0.84
N LYS A 244 3.23 0.63 0.14
CA LYS A 244 3.99 0.65 -1.12
C LYS A 244 3.34 1.50 -2.21
N ALA A 245 2.00 1.56 -2.24
CA ALA A 245 1.28 2.47 -3.13
C ALA A 245 1.40 3.95 -2.70
N PHE A 246 1.48 4.23 -1.40
CA PHE A 246 1.63 5.60 -0.87
C PHE A 246 3.06 6.11 -1.02
N GLU A 247 4.05 5.23 -0.93
CA GLU A 247 5.48 5.52 -0.87
C GLU A 247 5.94 6.51 -1.96
N PRO A 248 5.60 6.36 -3.26
CA PRO A 248 6.01 7.32 -4.30
C PRO A 248 5.51 8.75 -4.06
N ILE A 249 4.32 8.92 -3.47
CA ILE A 249 3.74 10.23 -3.18
C ILE A 249 4.46 10.86 -2.00
N VAL A 250 4.67 10.09 -0.94
CA VAL A 250 5.37 10.56 0.27
C VAL A 250 6.83 10.90 -0.07
N ASN A 251 7.47 10.11 -0.94
CA ASN A 251 8.84 10.34 -1.39
C ASN A 251 9.03 11.66 -2.15
N ASN A 252 7.98 12.33 -2.62
CA ASN A 252 8.12 13.68 -3.20
C ASN A 252 8.49 14.73 -2.13
N TYR A 253 8.12 14.48 -0.87
CA TYR A 253 8.32 15.40 0.25
C TYR A 253 9.36 14.90 1.25
N TYR A 254 9.50 13.59 1.38
CA TYR A 254 10.33 12.96 2.40
C TYR A 254 11.39 12.04 1.78
N LYS A 255 12.54 11.91 2.45
CA LYS A 255 13.54 10.89 2.16
C LYS A 255 13.38 9.76 3.15
N LYS A 256 13.16 8.55 2.63
CA LYS A 256 13.06 7.34 3.46
C LYS A 256 14.42 7.04 4.11
N VAL A 257 14.43 7.00 5.44
CA VAL A 257 15.62 6.68 6.26
C VAL A 257 15.66 5.19 6.54
N SER A 258 14.52 4.64 6.96
CA SER A 258 14.38 3.21 7.23
C SER A 258 12.98 2.73 6.87
N GLU A 259 12.90 1.47 6.45
CA GLU A 259 11.65 0.76 6.22
C GLU A 259 11.77 -0.61 6.85
N LEU A 260 11.00 -0.83 7.90
CA LEU A 260 10.98 -2.07 8.67
C LEU A 260 9.56 -2.62 8.68
N SER A 261 9.43 -3.86 9.14
CA SER A 261 8.15 -4.41 9.55
C SER A 261 8.23 -4.86 11.00
N PHE A 262 7.08 -4.99 11.61
CA PHE A 262 6.90 -5.58 12.93
C PHE A 262 5.62 -6.42 12.94
N TYR A 263 5.39 -7.16 14.02
CA TYR A 263 4.26 -8.06 14.16
C TYR A 263 3.14 -7.44 15.00
N SER A 264 1.95 -7.31 14.43
CA SER A 264 0.74 -7.00 15.20
C SER A 264 0.48 -8.13 16.20
N ILE A 265 0.11 -7.80 17.43
CA ILE A 265 -0.27 -8.81 18.43
C ILE A 265 -1.62 -9.44 18.09
N LEU A 266 -1.87 -10.64 18.61
CA LEU A 266 -3.17 -11.28 18.52
C LEU A 266 -4.08 -10.83 19.68
N PRO A 267 -5.38 -10.57 19.44
CA PRO A 267 -6.01 -10.41 18.13
C PRO A 267 -5.47 -9.20 17.35
N THR A 268 -5.29 -9.33 16.03
CA THR A 268 -4.91 -8.21 15.14
C THR A 268 -6.10 -7.26 14.92
N ALA A 269 -6.54 -6.64 16.00
CA ALA A 269 -7.70 -5.76 16.05
C ALA A 269 -7.36 -4.52 16.86
N THR A 270 -7.97 -3.39 16.47
CA THR A 270 -7.66 -2.06 17.00
C THR A 270 -7.59 -2.00 18.52
N GLN A 271 -8.58 -2.56 19.21
CA GLN A 271 -8.64 -2.60 20.68
C GLN A 271 -7.42 -3.22 21.34
N TYR A 272 -6.83 -4.23 20.70
CA TYR A 272 -5.72 -4.97 21.25
C TYR A 272 -4.41 -4.35 20.75
N ALA A 273 -4.20 -4.34 19.43
CA ALA A 273 -2.93 -3.95 18.85
C ALA A 273 -2.61 -2.46 19.01
N ARG A 274 -3.58 -1.57 18.81
CA ARG A 274 -3.34 -0.12 18.91
C ARG A 274 -3.14 0.33 20.35
N ASN A 275 -3.99 -0.13 21.25
CA ASN A 275 -3.82 0.15 22.68
C ASN A 275 -2.50 -0.45 23.19
N ALA A 276 -2.03 -1.58 22.64
CA ALA A 276 -0.71 -2.11 22.97
C ALA A 276 0.44 -1.18 22.51
N ILE A 277 0.36 -0.59 21.31
CA ILE A 277 1.34 0.41 20.85
C ILE A 277 1.42 1.60 21.81
N PHE A 278 0.27 2.17 22.19
CA PHE A 278 0.24 3.36 23.05
C PHE A 278 0.43 3.07 24.52
N SER A 279 0.07 1.89 25.01
CA SER A 279 0.32 1.52 26.39
C SER A 279 1.72 0.98 26.59
N GLY A 280 2.34 0.35 25.59
CA GLY A 280 3.61 -0.37 25.71
C GLY A 280 3.47 -1.65 26.54
N LEU A 281 2.27 -2.23 26.55
CA LEU A 281 1.87 -3.35 27.40
C LEU A 281 1.00 -4.32 26.61
N MET A 282 1.00 -5.59 27.03
CA MET A 282 0.04 -6.56 26.54
C MET A 282 -1.36 -6.35 27.17
N PRO A 283 -2.44 -6.79 26.51
CA PRO A 283 -3.82 -6.61 26.96
C PRO A 283 -4.11 -7.00 28.42
N SER A 284 -3.61 -8.13 28.91
CA SER A 284 -3.81 -8.52 30.31
C SER A 284 -3.13 -7.56 31.30
N ASP A 285 -2.00 -6.97 30.90
CA ASP A 285 -1.27 -6.02 31.74
C ASP A 285 -1.95 -4.65 31.73
N MET A 286 -2.54 -4.24 30.59
CA MET A 286 -3.41 -3.07 30.52
C MET A 286 -4.62 -3.21 31.44
N GLU A 287 -5.32 -4.35 31.38
CA GLU A 287 -6.48 -4.63 32.25
C GLU A 287 -6.11 -4.55 33.74
N LYS A 288 -4.95 -5.10 34.11
CA LYS A 288 -4.49 -5.14 35.49
C LYS A 288 -4.01 -3.78 36.02
N LEU A 289 -3.24 -3.04 35.23
CA LEU A 289 -2.62 -1.78 35.66
C LEU A 289 -3.55 -0.58 35.49
N TYR A 290 -4.41 -0.61 34.49
CA TYR A 290 -5.31 0.49 34.13
C TYR A 290 -6.74 -0.01 33.86
N PRO A 291 -7.40 -0.66 34.84
CA PRO A 291 -8.76 -1.19 34.68
C PRO A 291 -9.79 -0.11 34.33
N GLN A 292 -9.51 1.16 34.62
CA GLN A 292 -10.38 2.29 34.26
C GLN A 292 -10.29 2.68 32.78
N TYR A 293 -9.22 2.29 32.07
CA TYR A 293 -9.02 2.59 30.64
C TYR A 293 -9.37 1.38 29.76
N TRP A 294 -9.15 0.16 30.28
CA TRP A 294 -9.41 -1.07 29.56
C TRP A 294 -10.90 -1.44 29.60
N LYS A 295 -11.41 -1.92 28.47
CA LYS A 295 -12.71 -2.57 28.35
C LYS A 295 -12.54 -3.91 27.65
N ASN A 296 -13.27 -4.92 28.09
CA ASN A 296 -13.28 -6.24 27.46
C ASN A 296 -14.27 -6.31 26.29
N ASP A 297 -14.25 -7.44 25.57
CA ASP A 297 -15.07 -7.61 24.37
C ASP A 297 -16.58 -7.49 24.61
N THR A 298 -17.02 -7.93 25.78
CA THR A 298 -18.42 -7.94 26.25
C THR A 298 -18.87 -6.60 26.86
N ASP A 299 -17.95 -5.70 27.14
CA ASP A 299 -18.25 -4.47 27.87
C ASP A 299 -18.85 -3.41 26.92
N GLU A 300 -19.78 -2.61 27.45
CA GLU A 300 -20.43 -1.56 26.67
C GLU A 300 -19.52 -0.33 26.47
N GLY A 301 -19.66 0.31 25.31
CA GLY A 301 -19.01 1.58 24.97
C GLY A 301 -17.74 1.44 24.12
N GLY A 302 -17.08 2.56 23.86
CA GLY A 302 -15.88 2.61 23.02
C GLY A 302 -14.67 1.96 23.69
N LYS A 303 -13.99 1.07 22.96
CA LYS A 303 -12.81 0.30 23.42
C LYS A 303 -11.47 1.01 23.16
N ASN A 304 -11.49 2.11 22.39
CA ASN A 304 -10.32 2.85 21.92
C ASN A 304 -10.42 4.32 22.31
N MET A 305 -10.86 4.61 23.54
CA MET A 305 -11.13 5.98 24.02
C MET A 305 -9.98 6.59 24.83
N HIS A 306 -9.05 5.76 25.30
CA HIS A 306 -8.00 6.12 26.27
C HIS A 306 -6.58 5.95 25.69
N GLU A 307 -6.43 6.05 24.37
CA GLU A 307 -5.13 5.92 23.68
C GLU A 307 -4.13 7.00 24.13
N ASP A 308 -4.58 8.26 24.28
CA ASP A 308 -3.74 9.34 24.84
C ASP A 308 -3.35 9.07 26.29
N ASP A 309 -4.29 8.60 27.12
CA ASP A 309 -4.01 8.26 28.51
C ASP A 309 -2.97 7.14 28.61
N PHE A 310 -3.08 6.11 27.77
CA PHE A 310 -2.09 5.04 27.68
C PHE A 310 -0.71 5.56 27.25
N LEU A 311 -0.66 6.43 26.23
CA LEU A 311 0.58 7.04 25.77
C LEU A 311 1.25 7.86 26.89
N ARG A 312 0.45 8.65 27.63
CA ARG A 312 0.92 9.41 28.79
C ARG A 312 1.59 8.53 29.82
N GLU A 313 0.93 7.44 30.20
CA GLU A 313 1.46 6.49 31.18
C GLU A 313 2.65 5.70 30.64
N GLN A 314 2.72 5.45 29.33
CA GLN A 314 3.90 4.86 28.71
C GLN A 314 5.12 5.77 28.78
N LEU A 315 4.98 7.05 28.38
CA LEU A 315 6.05 8.03 28.45
C LEU A 315 6.59 8.18 29.88
N LYS A 316 5.71 8.16 30.89
CA LYS A 316 6.09 8.12 32.30
C LYS A 316 6.96 6.92 32.65
N ARG A 317 6.52 5.71 32.29
CA ARG A 317 7.25 4.48 32.57
C ARG A 317 8.60 4.40 31.85
N LEU A 318 8.72 5.03 30.70
CA LEU A 318 9.97 5.11 29.94
C LEU A 318 10.90 6.26 30.40
N GLY A 319 10.50 7.06 31.40
CA GLY A 319 11.29 8.19 31.89
C GLY A 319 11.29 9.41 30.94
N LEU A 320 10.34 9.47 30.00
CA LEU A 320 10.24 10.49 28.95
C LEU A 320 9.26 11.63 29.32
N ASN A 321 9.10 11.92 30.62
CA ASN A 321 8.18 12.96 31.12
C ASN A 321 8.51 14.39 30.63
N HIS A 322 9.73 14.59 30.13
CA HIS A 322 10.18 15.87 29.60
C HIS A 322 9.70 16.10 28.17
N ILE A 323 9.28 15.05 27.45
CA ILE A 323 8.76 15.15 26.08
C ILE A 323 7.43 15.88 26.10
N LYS A 324 7.38 17.03 25.42
CA LYS A 324 6.14 17.73 25.14
C LYS A 324 5.46 17.04 23.95
N TYR A 325 4.28 16.47 24.18
CA TYR A 325 3.54 15.77 23.15
C TYR A 325 2.07 16.16 23.09
N GLU A 326 1.47 16.00 21.90
CA GLU A 326 0.02 16.07 21.68
C GLU A 326 -0.47 14.85 20.92
N TYR A 327 -1.71 14.44 21.19
CA TYR A 327 -2.36 13.28 20.59
C TYR A 327 -3.66 13.69 19.89
N TYR A 328 -3.84 13.24 18.65
CA TYR A 328 -5.01 13.50 17.84
C TYR A 328 -5.57 12.22 17.25
N LYS A 329 -6.86 11.97 17.49
CA LYS A 329 -7.61 10.90 16.82
C LYS A 329 -8.52 11.50 15.76
N ILE A 330 -8.29 11.15 14.50
CA ILE A 330 -9.01 11.67 13.35
C ILE A 330 -9.95 10.57 12.82
N THR A 331 -11.25 10.75 13.02
CA THR A 331 -12.30 9.79 12.61
C THR A 331 -13.22 10.32 11.52
N ASN A 332 -13.15 11.61 11.21
CA ASN A 332 -13.95 12.25 10.16
C ASN A 332 -13.21 13.42 9.50
N LEU A 333 -13.62 13.75 8.28
CA LEU A 333 -12.97 14.78 7.46
C LEU A 333 -12.87 16.13 8.16
N LYS A 334 -13.92 16.52 8.90
CA LYS A 334 -13.98 17.80 9.64
C LYS A 334 -12.87 17.91 10.69
N SER A 335 -12.66 16.84 11.47
CA SER A 335 -11.56 16.80 12.46
C SER A 335 -10.18 16.87 11.80
N GLY A 336 -10.00 16.19 10.67
CA GLY A 336 -8.74 16.23 9.91
C GLY A 336 -8.44 17.64 9.37
N ARG A 337 -9.43 18.31 8.77
CA ARG A 337 -9.30 19.70 8.30
C ARG A 337 -8.98 20.67 9.44
N LYS A 338 -9.64 20.53 10.58
CA LYS A 338 -9.35 21.37 11.76
C LYS A 338 -7.90 21.24 12.23
N LEU A 339 -7.32 20.03 12.17
CA LEU A 339 -5.92 19.81 12.55
C LEU A 339 -4.97 20.43 11.53
N VAL A 340 -5.25 20.28 10.23
CA VAL A 340 -4.51 20.96 9.14
C VAL A 340 -4.48 22.49 9.36
N ASP A 341 -5.63 23.10 9.62
CA ASP A 341 -5.74 24.57 9.82
C ASP A 341 -4.88 25.08 10.98
N ASN A 342 -4.68 24.25 12.01
CA ASN A 342 -3.91 24.59 13.20
C ASN A 342 -2.52 23.94 13.23
N PHE A 343 -2.09 23.27 12.16
CA PHE A 343 -0.92 22.37 12.19
C PHE A 343 0.38 23.06 12.62
N ARG A 344 0.52 24.37 12.36
CA ARG A 344 1.69 25.15 12.77
C ARG A 344 1.89 25.21 14.28
N SER A 345 0.84 25.09 15.09
CA SER A 345 0.98 25.09 16.56
C SER A 345 1.71 23.86 17.10
N LEU A 346 1.80 22.80 16.29
CA LEU A 346 2.43 21.53 16.66
C LEU A 346 3.97 21.58 16.64
N LYS A 347 4.55 22.64 16.05
CA LYS A 347 6.00 22.75 15.82
C LYS A 347 6.81 22.77 17.12
N ASP A 348 6.21 23.26 18.20
CA ASP A 348 6.88 23.39 19.49
C ASP A 348 6.76 22.12 20.35
N ASN A 349 6.24 21.01 19.81
CA ASN A 349 6.15 19.73 20.49
C ASN A 349 7.29 18.81 20.00
N ASP A 350 7.84 18.01 20.90
CA ASP A 350 8.85 17.00 20.57
C ASP A 350 8.20 15.82 19.80
N LEU A 351 6.96 15.48 20.16
CA LEU A 351 6.19 14.39 19.56
C LEU A 351 4.74 14.80 19.28
N ASN A 352 4.29 14.63 18.05
CA ASN A 352 2.89 14.78 17.67
C ASN A 352 2.38 13.43 17.17
N VAL A 353 1.34 12.90 17.82
CA VAL A 353 0.76 11.61 17.45
C VAL A 353 -0.58 11.83 16.76
N VAL A 354 -0.72 11.27 15.56
CA VAL A 354 -1.96 11.30 14.79
C VAL A 354 -2.40 9.88 14.49
N VAL A 355 -3.51 9.48 15.09
CA VAL A 355 -4.23 8.25 14.74
C VAL A 355 -5.28 8.58 13.70
N TYR A 356 -5.19 7.94 12.54
CA TYR A 356 -6.05 8.23 11.41
C TYR A 356 -6.89 7.01 11.03
N ASN A 357 -8.20 7.07 11.31
CA ASN A 357 -9.15 6.00 10.99
C ASN A 357 -9.72 6.21 9.59
N PHE A 358 -9.13 5.58 8.57
CA PHE A 358 -9.60 5.78 7.19
C PHE A 358 -10.89 5.02 6.89
N VAL A 359 -11.11 3.84 7.49
CA VAL A 359 -12.33 3.04 7.28
C VAL A 359 -13.57 3.83 7.72
N ASP A 360 -13.51 4.45 8.90
CA ASP A 360 -14.59 5.32 9.40
C ASP A 360 -14.87 6.52 8.48
N MET A 361 -13.89 6.97 7.69
CA MET A 361 -14.07 8.03 6.69
C MET A 361 -14.62 7.54 5.35
N LEU A 362 -14.33 6.29 4.97
CA LEU A 362 -14.90 5.67 3.77
C LEU A 362 -16.32 5.16 4.01
N SER A 363 -16.70 4.95 5.27
CA SER A 363 -18.03 4.48 5.65
C SER A 363 -18.58 5.21 6.88
N HIS A 364 -19.61 6.01 6.68
CA HIS A 364 -20.45 6.61 7.72
C HIS A 364 -21.81 5.90 7.87
N SER A 365 -22.18 5.06 6.91
CA SER A 365 -23.46 4.35 6.88
C SER A 365 -23.35 2.93 6.28
N LYS A 366 -24.35 2.08 6.55
CA LYS A 366 -24.41 0.71 5.98
C LYS A 366 -24.43 0.71 4.45
N THR A 367 -25.10 1.69 3.83
CA THR A 367 -25.16 1.85 2.38
C THR A 367 -23.81 2.23 1.79
N GLU A 368 -23.02 3.06 2.47
CA GLU A 368 -21.66 3.39 2.04
C GLU A 368 -20.73 2.17 2.15
N MET A 369 -20.89 1.33 3.17
CA MET A 369 -20.13 0.07 3.28
C MET A 369 -20.40 -0.89 2.12
N GLU A 370 -21.63 -0.96 1.60
CA GLU A 370 -21.95 -1.79 0.44
C GLU A 370 -21.25 -1.27 -0.82
N VAL A 371 -21.25 0.04 -1.05
CA VAL A 371 -20.52 0.66 -2.17
C VAL A 371 -19.01 0.44 -2.05
N VAL A 372 -18.44 0.64 -0.85
CA VAL A 372 -17.01 0.37 -0.60
C VAL A 372 -16.69 -1.09 -0.86
N LYS A 373 -17.56 -2.02 -0.46
CA LYS A 373 -17.39 -3.46 -0.71
C LYS A 373 -17.40 -3.79 -2.20
N GLU A 374 -18.28 -3.17 -2.99
CA GLU A 374 -18.31 -3.35 -4.44
C GLU A 374 -17.04 -2.81 -5.12
N LEU A 375 -16.57 -1.64 -4.68
CA LEU A 375 -15.35 -1.02 -5.21
C LEU A 375 -14.08 -1.75 -4.78
N ALA A 376 -14.03 -2.30 -3.57
CA ALA A 376 -12.89 -3.02 -3.01
C ALA A 376 -13.10 -4.54 -3.08
N SER A 377 -13.37 -5.07 -4.27
CA SER A 377 -13.67 -6.49 -4.46
C SER A 377 -12.43 -7.42 -4.41
N ASN A 378 -11.24 -6.88 -4.63
CA ASN A 378 -9.95 -7.58 -4.59
C ASN A 378 -8.80 -6.66 -4.14
N ASP A 379 -7.60 -7.20 -3.95
CA ASP A 379 -6.46 -6.47 -3.37
C ASP A 379 -6.04 -5.26 -4.21
N LYS A 380 -6.00 -5.40 -5.55
CA LYS A 380 -5.75 -4.30 -6.50
C LYS A 380 -6.77 -3.17 -6.30
N ALA A 381 -8.06 -3.50 -6.31
CA ALA A 381 -9.12 -2.50 -6.21
C ALA A 381 -9.13 -1.83 -4.83
N TYR A 382 -8.88 -2.59 -3.76
CA TYR A 382 -8.77 -2.06 -2.41
C TYR A 382 -7.59 -1.11 -2.24
N ARG A 383 -6.42 -1.48 -2.77
CA ARG A 383 -5.22 -0.63 -2.80
C ARG A 383 -5.43 0.64 -3.62
N SER A 384 -6.05 0.54 -4.79
CA SER A 384 -6.40 1.70 -5.64
C SER A 384 -7.37 2.66 -4.94
N LEU A 385 -8.42 2.14 -4.29
CA LEU A 385 -9.36 2.93 -3.50
C LEU A 385 -8.65 3.68 -2.37
N THR A 386 -7.79 2.97 -1.65
CA THR A 386 -7.04 3.52 -0.51
C THR A 386 -6.03 4.58 -0.96
N LEU A 387 -5.36 4.36 -2.11
CA LEU A 387 -4.47 5.34 -2.73
C LEU A 387 -5.22 6.61 -3.16
N SER A 388 -6.39 6.45 -3.78
CA SER A 388 -7.24 7.56 -4.19
C SER A 388 -7.70 8.39 -2.98
N TRP A 389 -8.12 7.72 -1.91
CA TRP A 389 -8.43 8.37 -0.65
C TRP A 389 -7.23 9.15 -0.10
N PHE A 390 -6.05 8.51 -0.02
CA PHE A 390 -4.85 9.12 0.54
C PHE A 390 -4.49 10.43 -0.18
N LYS A 391 -4.48 10.41 -1.52
CA LYS A 391 -4.21 11.59 -2.38
C LYS A 391 -5.14 12.76 -2.11
N ASN A 392 -6.37 12.51 -1.68
CA ASN A 392 -7.41 13.52 -1.48
C ASN A 392 -7.72 13.78 0.01
N SER A 393 -6.95 13.18 0.92
CA SER A 393 -7.20 13.25 2.36
C SER A 393 -6.46 14.44 3.00
N PRO A 394 -6.99 15.00 4.11
CA PRO A 394 -6.23 15.90 4.98
C PRO A 394 -4.92 15.29 5.50
N LEU A 395 -4.78 13.96 5.51
CA LEU A 395 -3.55 13.30 5.96
C LEU A 395 -2.35 13.65 5.07
N LEU A 396 -2.51 13.64 3.75
CA LEU A 396 -1.42 14.03 2.85
C LEU A 396 -1.03 15.49 3.04
N GLU A 397 -2.02 16.37 3.24
CA GLU A 397 -1.79 17.79 3.53
C GLU A 397 -1.04 17.98 4.87
N MET A 398 -1.38 17.22 5.91
CA MET A 398 -0.61 17.20 7.17
C MET A 398 0.83 16.76 6.95
N ILE A 399 1.07 15.73 6.13
CA ILE A 399 2.43 15.26 5.78
C ILE A 399 3.20 16.36 5.03
N GLN A 400 2.56 17.09 4.11
CA GLN A 400 3.20 18.20 3.40
C GLN A 400 3.55 19.36 4.35
N LEU A 401 2.62 19.72 5.25
CA LEU A 401 2.86 20.75 6.26
C LEU A 401 3.94 20.34 7.25
N SER A 402 3.98 19.07 7.66
CA SER A 402 5.02 18.56 8.55
C SER A 402 6.39 18.63 7.90
N GLN A 403 6.50 18.33 6.59
CA GLN A 403 7.73 18.51 5.83
C GLN A 403 8.21 19.96 5.84
N GLN A 404 7.32 20.91 5.50
CA GLN A 404 7.64 22.33 5.45
C GLN A 404 8.11 22.88 6.81
N LEU A 405 7.63 22.29 7.91
CA LEU A 405 8.01 22.68 9.27
C LEU A 405 9.23 21.91 9.79
N GLY A 406 9.80 20.99 9.01
CA GLY A 406 11.02 20.25 9.34
C GLY A 406 10.81 19.02 10.23
N PHE A 407 9.60 18.47 10.28
CA PHE A 407 9.28 17.33 11.14
C PHE A 407 9.88 16.05 10.58
N LYS A 408 10.46 15.23 11.45
CA LYS A 408 10.67 13.80 11.17
C LYS A 408 9.30 13.12 11.08
N LEU A 409 9.11 12.25 10.10
CA LEU A 409 7.86 11.49 9.92
C LEU A 409 8.10 10.02 10.27
N ILE A 410 7.27 9.49 11.16
CA ILE A 410 7.14 8.06 11.41
C ILE A 410 5.75 7.64 10.95
N LEU A 411 5.65 6.64 10.08
CA LEU A 411 4.38 6.10 9.60
C LEU A 411 4.29 4.61 9.92
N THR A 412 3.17 4.22 10.53
CA THR A 412 2.88 2.83 10.90
C THR A 412 1.37 2.57 10.91
N THR A 413 0.99 1.35 11.27
CA THR A 413 -0.39 0.92 11.52
C THR A 413 -0.46 0.14 12.84
N ASP A 414 -1.67 -0.24 13.26
CA ASP A 414 -1.92 -1.17 14.36
C ASP A 414 -2.01 -2.62 13.90
N HIS A 415 -2.68 -2.87 12.78
CA HIS A 415 -2.80 -4.17 12.11
C HIS A 415 -3.05 -3.95 10.62
N GLY A 416 -3.08 -5.03 9.84
CA GLY A 416 -3.64 -5.02 8.49
C GLY A 416 -4.97 -5.78 8.41
N THR A 417 -5.28 -6.26 7.21
CA THR A 417 -6.54 -6.95 6.90
C THR A 417 -6.35 -7.93 5.75
N ILE A 418 -7.20 -8.94 5.69
CA ILE A 418 -7.25 -9.89 4.58
C ILE A 418 -8.67 -9.99 4.02
N ASN A 419 -8.77 -10.22 2.71
CA ASN A 419 -10.02 -10.51 2.04
C ASN A 419 -10.46 -11.95 2.38
N VAL A 420 -11.58 -12.09 3.12
CA VAL A 420 -12.04 -13.41 3.59
C VAL A 420 -12.88 -14.12 2.54
N LYS A 421 -12.55 -15.39 2.25
CA LYS A 421 -13.19 -16.16 1.17
C LYS A 421 -14.02 -17.33 1.70
N ALA A 422 -13.48 -18.07 2.68
CA ALA A 422 -14.04 -19.33 3.15
C ALA A 422 -14.57 -19.23 4.61
N PRO A 423 -15.80 -19.69 4.89
CA PRO A 423 -16.30 -19.70 6.25
C PRO A 423 -15.84 -20.95 7.01
N SER A 424 -15.59 -20.79 8.31
CA SER A 424 -15.46 -21.86 9.28
C SER A 424 -16.54 -21.74 10.35
N LYS A 425 -17.13 -22.87 10.74
CA LYS A 425 -18.23 -22.89 11.73
C LYS A 425 -17.68 -22.79 13.14
N VAL A 426 -18.27 -21.89 13.93
CA VAL A 426 -18.00 -21.77 15.36
C VAL A 426 -19.29 -21.79 16.16
N ILE A 427 -19.29 -22.51 17.29
CA ILE A 427 -20.37 -22.49 18.29
C ILE A 427 -19.79 -21.96 19.58
N GLY A 428 -20.46 -20.99 20.19
CA GLY A 428 -20.10 -20.42 21.48
C GLY A 428 -21.35 -20.08 22.30
N ASP A 429 -21.14 -19.61 23.51
CA ASP A 429 -22.20 -19.09 24.37
C ASP A 429 -22.67 -17.68 23.93
N ARG A 430 -23.64 -17.11 24.65
CA ARG A 430 -24.20 -15.77 24.34
C ARG A 430 -23.20 -14.63 24.52
N ASP A 431 -22.19 -14.85 25.37
CA ASP A 431 -21.17 -13.85 25.71
C ASP A 431 -19.97 -13.93 24.76
N THR A 432 -20.02 -14.81 23.74
CA THR A 432 -18.96 -14.96 22.77
C THR A 432 -18.84 -13.70 21.90
N SER A 433 -17.62 -13.21 21.69
CA SER A 433 -17.37 -11.97 20.95
C SER A 433 -17.90 -12.00 19.51
N LEU A 434 -18.16 -10.82 18.94
CA LEU A 434 -18.82 -10.69 17.62
C LEU A 434 -17.85 -10.66 16.44
N ASN A 435 -16.55 -10.44 16.65
CA ASN A 435 -15.55 -10.35 15.57
C ASN A 435 -15.53 -11.62 14.70
N LEU A 436 -15.28 -11.48 13.41
CA LEU A 436 -15.34 -12.58 12.43
C LEU A 436 -14.03 -13.33 12.27
N ARG A 437 -12.92 -12.76 12.73
CA ARG A 437 -11.57 -13.29 12.60
C ARG A 437 -11.02 -13.84 13.91
N TYR A 438 -11.56 -13.43 15.05
CA TYR A 438 -11.33 -14.10 16.33
C TYR A 438 -12.62 -14.24 17.12
N LYS A 439 -12.64 -15.23 18.02
CA LYS A 439 -13.69 -15.37 19.03
C LYS A 439 -13.07 -15.57 20.40
N THR A 440 -13.65 -14.93 21.41
CA THR A 440 -13.39 -15.23 22.82
C THR A 440 -14.70 -15.56 23.51
N GLY A 441 -14.70 -16.57 24.36
CA GLY A 441 -15.90 -17.08 25.02
C GLY A 441 -15.65 -18.38 25.77
N ARG A 442 -16.69 -18.95 26.37
CA ARG A 442 -16.61 -20.26 27.05
C ARG A 442 -17.09 -21.37 26.11
N SER A 443 -16.51 -22.55 26.26
CA SER A 443 -16.96 -23.78 25.58
C SER A 443 -17.06 -23.63 24.04
N LEU A 444 -16.09 -22.93 23.43
CA LEU A 444 -16.06 -22.76 21.98
C LEU A 444 -15.87 -24.11 21.28
N THR A 445 -16.75 -24.43 20.33
CA THR A 445 -16.60 -25.56 19.41
C THR A 445 -16.26 -25.02 18.03
N TYR A 446 -15.18 -25.53 17.44
CA TYR A 446 -14.62 -25.05 16.18
C TYR A 446 -13.90 -26.18 15.44
N GLN A 447 -13.43 -25.93 14.21
CA GLN A 447 -12.58 -26.85 13.46
C GLN A 447 -11.11 -26.55 13.77
N ASP A 448 -10.38 -27.47 14.40
CA ASP A 448 -9.00 -27.24 14.87
C ASP A 448 -8.06 -26.77 13.75
N LYS A 449 -8.18 -27.36 12.55
CA LYS A 449 -7.33 -27.00 11.40
C LYS A 449 -7.55 -25.55 10.91
N ASP A 450 -8.71 -24.96 11.18
CA ASP A 450 -9.13 -23.66 10.65
C ASP A 450 -8.68 -22.50 11.55
N VAL A 451 -8.28 -22.78 12.79
CA VAL A 451 -7.97 -21.75 13.80
C VAL A 451 -6.64 -22.00 14.50
N LEU A 452 -6.06 -20.94 15.04
CA LEU A 452 -5.12 -21.01 16.16
C LEU A 452 -5.97 -20.94 17.44
N ALA A 453 -5.90 -21.96 18.28
CA ALA A 453 -6.70 -22.03 19.51
C ALA A 453 -5.84 -21.85 20.77
N VAL A 454 -6.19 -20.85 21.58
CA VAL A 454 -5.54 -20.55 22.86
C VAL A 454 -6.51 -20.86 23.98
N LYS A 455 -6.33 -22.03 24.61
CA LYS A 455 -7.17 -22.49 25.73
C LYS A 455 -6.91 -21.73 27.02
N ASN A 456 -5.70 -21.21 27.20
CA ASN A 456 -5.32 -20.39 28.35
C ASN A 456 -4.88 -18.99 27.86
N PRO A 457 -5.78 -18.00 27.80
CA PRO A 457 -5.46 -16.68 27.25
C PRO A 457 -4.26 -15.99 27.91
N LYS A 458 -3.99 -16.33 29.18
CA LYS A 458 -2.85 -15.79 29.93
C LYS A 458 -1.49 -16.23 29.37
N SER A 459 -1.40 -17.35 28.65
CA SER A 459 -0.12 -17.81 28.07
C SER A 459 0.41 -16.85 27.01
N ILE A 460 -0.47 -16.08 26.37
CA ILE A 460 -0.15 -15.03 25.41
C ILE A 460 -0.58 -13.63 25.91
N HIS A 461 -0.66 -13.47 27.23
CA HIS A 461 -0.96 -12.18 27.88
C HIS A 461 -2.28 -11.50 27.43
N LEU A 462 -3.33 -12.31 27.19
CA LEU A 462 -4.68 -11.81 26.94
C LEU A 462 -5.57 -11.86 28.19
N PRO A 463 -6.53 -10.91 28.32
CA PRO A 463 -7.49 -10.93 29.42
C PRO A 463 -8.40 -12.16 29.31
N ALA A 464 -8.89 -12.62 30.46
CA ALA A 464 -9.79 -13.77 30.54
C ALA A 464 -10.98 -13.42 31.42
N LEU A 465 -12.16 -13.30 30.80
CA LEU A 465 -13.42 -13.00 31.49
C LEU A 465 -13.82 -14.06 32.53
N SER A 466 -13.36 -15.30 32.33
CA SER A 466 -13.59 -16.42 33.25
C SER A 466 -12.43 -17.42 33.17
N MET A 467 -12.33 -18.31 34.16
CA MET A 467 -11.31 -19.38 34.16
C MET A 467 -11.42 -20.34 32.96
N SER A 468 -12.58 -20.44 32.32
CA SER A 468 -12.81 -21.32 31.17
C SER A 468 -12.88 -20.54 29.84
N SER A 469 -12.51 -19.27 29.83
CA SER A 469 -12.48 -18.46 28.61
C SER A 469 -11.30 -18.88 27.74
N SER A 470 -11.54 -19.06 26.44
CA SER A 470 -10.51 -19.32 25.45
C SER A 470 -10.60 -18.31 24.31
N PHE A 471 -9.51 -18.16 23.56
CA PHE A 471 -9.49 -17.43 22.30
C PHE A 471 -9.28 -18.40 21.14
N ILE A 472 -9.92 -18.12 20.00
CA ILE A 472 -9.60 -18.73 18.72
C ILE A 472 -9.41 -17.64 17.68
N PHE A 473 -8.46 -17.86 16.76
CA PHE A 473 -8.12 -16.92 15.69
C PHE A 473 -8.18 -17.65 14.36
N ALA A 474 -8.95 -17.15 13.39
CA ALA A 474 -9.05 -17.73 12.05
C ALA A 474 -7.72 -17.64 11.31
N LYS A 475 -7.30 -18.72 10.65
CA LYS A 475 -6.07 -18.78 9.85
C LYS A 475 -6.34 -18.43 8.38
N GLY A 476 -5.40 -17.75 7.73
CA GLY A 476 -5.48 -17.43 6.31
C GLY A 476 -6.72 -16.60 5.95
N ASP A 477 -7.41 -16.92 4.86
CA ASP A 477 -8.59 -16.19 4.38
C ASP A 477 -9.93 -16.68 4.99
N LEU A 478 -9.86 -17.42 6.11
CA LEU A 478 -11.03 -17.97 6.79
C LEU A 478 -11.77 -16.93 7.65
N PHE A 479 -13.07 -17.07 7.80
CA PHE A 479 -13.84 -16.29 8.78
C PHE A 479 -14.82 -17.16 9.58
N LEU A 480 -15.02 -16.81 10.83
CA LEU A 480 -15.80 -17.57 11.81
C LEU A 480 -17.27 -17.15 11.74
N ALA A 481 -18.14 -18.09 11.38
CA ALA A 481 -19.58 -17.88 11.27
C ALA A 481 -20.36 -18.84 12.15
N TYR A 482 -21.39 -18.32 12.83
CA TYR A 482 -22.30 -19.12 13.63
C TYR A 482 -23.21 -19.99 12.74
N PRO A 483 -23.63 -21.20 13.19
CA PRO A 483 -24.52 -22.06 12.41
C PRO A 483 -25.89 -21.46 12.13
N ASN A 484 -26.37 -20.57 13.01
CA ASN A 484 -27.65 -19.91 12.86
C ASN A 484 -27.60 -18.92 11.68
N ASN A 485 -28.51 -19.08 10.71
CA ASN A 485 -28.52 -18.30 9.46
C ASN A 485 -27.19 -18.34 8.69
N PHE A 486 -26.43 -19.44 8.79
CA PHE A 486 -25.08 -19.58 8.25
C PHE A 486 -24.97 -19.10 6.79
N ASN A 487 -25.84 -19.57 5.89
CA ASN A 487 -25.77 -19.19 4.46
C ASN A 487 -25.95 -17.68 4.22
N HIS A 488 -26.81 -17.02 5.00
CA HIS A 488 -27.00 -15.57 4.89
C HIS A 488 -25.75 -14.82 5.35
N TYR A 489 -25.21 -15.20 6.52
CA TYR A 489 -23.96 -14.64 7.05
C TYR A 489 -22.77 -14.84 6.11
N VAL A 490 -22.66 -16.04 5.51
CA VAL A 490 -21.59 -16.36 4.56
C VAL A 490 -21.69 -15.49 3.31
N SER A 491 -22.88 -15.33 2.74
CA SER A 491 -23.10 -14.46 1.58
C SER A 491 -22.72 -13.00 1.88
N TYR A 492 -23.05 -12.53 3.09
CA TYR A 492 -22.82 -11.16 3.49
C TYR A 492 -21.33 -10.84 3.72
N TYR A 493 -20.56 -11.75 4.32
CA TYR A 493 -19.16 -11.49 4.69
C TYR A 493 -18.11 -12.08 3.75
N ARG A 494 -18.47 -13.02 2.88
CA ARG A 494 -17.55 -13.47 1.83
C ARG A 494 -17.12 -12.30 0.95
N ASN A 495 -15.84 -12.30 0.58
CA ASN A 495 -15.17 -11.28 -0.19
C ASN A 495 -15.23 -9.90 0.48
N THR A 496 -15.04 -9.86 1.80
CA THR A 496 -14.89 -8.61 2.56
C THR A 496 -13.53 -8.58 3.23
N TYR A 497 -12.99 -7.37 3.41
CA TYR A 497 -11.78 -7.16 4.20
C TYR A 497 -12.11 -7.23 5.68
N GLN A 498 -11.46 -8.16 6.38
CA GLN A 498 -11.63 -8.39 7.81
C GLN A 498 -10.28 -8.45 8.50
N HIS A 499 -10.29 -8.24 9.81
CA HIS A 499 -9.08 -8.29 10.64
C HIS A 499 -9.37 -8.91 12.01
N GLY A 500 -8.34 -9.47 12.63
CA GLY A 500 -8.36 -10.02 13.99
C GLY A 500 -7.75 -11.43 14.09
N GLY A 501 -7.40 -12.04 12.96
CA GLY A 501 -6.96 -13.43 12.84
C GLY A 501 -5.46 -13.55 12.61
N VAL A 502 -5.07 -14.64 11.96
CA VAL A 502 -3.68 -14.97 11.63
C VAL A 502 -3.51 -15.03 10.12
N SER A 503 -2.91 -13.99 9.56
CA SER A 503 -2.44 -13.94 8.17
C SER A 503 -1.23 -13.03 8.07
N LEU A 504 -0.45 -13.18 7.00
CA LEU A 504 0.70 -12.32 6.71
C LEU A 504 0.25 -10.85 6.62
N GLU A 505 -0.87 -10.61 5.95
CA GLU A 505 -1.46 -9.29 5.71
C GLU A 505 -1.96 -8.61 6.99
N GLU A 506 -2.48 -9.38 7.95
CA GLU A 506 -2.92 -8.83 9.24
C GLU A 506 -1.77 -8.57 10.21
N MET A 507 -0.79 -9.49 10.27
CA MET A 507 0.23 -9.50 11.31
C MET A 507 1.50 -8.75 10.91
N ILE A 508 1.98 -8.85 9.66
CA ILE A 508 3.26 -8.24 9.26
C ILE A 508 2.98 -6.87 8.65
N ILE A 509 3.31 -5.82 9.40
CA ILE A 509 2.85 -4.46 9.10
C ILE A 509 3.99 -3.45 9.01
N PRO A 510 3.84 -2.37 8.21
CA PRO A 510 4.90 -1.43 7.93
C PRO A 510 5.22 -0.52 9.13
N PHE A 511 6.50 -0.25 9.33
CA PHE A 511 7.03 0.81 10.17
C PHE A 511 8.09 1.57 9.40
N VAL A 512 7.87 2.86 9.17
CA VAL A 512 8.70 3.65 8.26
C VAL A 512 9.14 4.93 8.94
N VAL A 513 10.42 5.24 8.81
CA VAL A 513 11.01 6.49 9.31
C VAL A 513 11.50 7.29 8.12
N LEU A 514 11.11 8.56 8.06
CA LEU A 514 11.46 9.46 6.98
C LEU A 514 11.90 10.82 7.51
N ASP A 515 12.91 11.39 6.86
CA ASP A 515 13.39 12.75 7.11
C ASP A 515 12.87 13.69 6.03
N PRO A 516 12.49 14.93 6.38
CA PRO A 516 11.97 15.90 5.41
C PRO A 516 13.05 16.23 4.36
N LYS A 517 12.65 16.35 3.09
CA LYS A 517 13.55 16.79 2.00
C LYS A 517 13.79 18.29 2.00
#